data_AF-A0A2N2IDK1-F1
#
_entry.id   AF-A0A2N2IDK1-F1
#
_cell.length_a   1.000
_cell.length_b   1.000
_cell.length_c   1.000
_cell.angle_alpha   90.00
_cell.angle_beta   90.00
_cell.angle_gamma   90.00
#
_symmetry.space_group_name_H-M   'P 1'
#
loop_
_entity.id
_entity.type
_entity.pdbx_description
1 polymer ?
#
loop_
_entity_poly.entity_id
_entity_poly.type
_entity_poly.pdbx_seq_one_letter_code
_entity_poly.pdbx_strand_id
1 'polypeptide(L)'
;LFEADCVLEETQPVVSVTKSSASFVTDPVVVFTLDYANMGESVAFTALLQDPLPAGTTFVSASNGGTLSGGVVRWSLGNLGVHQTGSVTLTLRLSAPGTYDNQAELQYFSGTTPMVAQSNVSHVTFQIDTDGDGCSDEQEAAMGTDPNEPDTDIDGILDCEDTCPLIPNPLQELSSDPDNCGGCGLICLLDHATELCVLGECAVSACDTNWGDCDLNAANGCETDLLTSIDHCSACGGLCAPANADADCVSGACEVGSCLAPWADCDGLPGNGCEADLENSLEHCGGCGAGCAPADAVGLCSAGLCLVDSCVEGMADCDGLPANGCEINLLEAESDCGGCGAVCAPASAEGLCVLGVCTVDACLSGFGDCDGLAVNGCEVDLQISLTDCGACGSLCAPDNALARCESGLCVMDACTPGFGDCDGLPANGCEADLATSLEHCGGCGVPCAPDHATGSCVDGACVLESCNDGFLDCDGDGTGCETDIAVDQANCGGCDHSCAAHAGANAASVNCSLGVCVYQCQPGWADLNG
;
A
#
# COMPACT_ATOMS: atom_id res chain seq x y z
N LEU A 1 46.15 -12.75 118.21
CA LEU A 1 46.63 -14.12 117.93
C LEU A 1 45.96 -14.52 116.62
N PHE A 2 46.64 -14.31 115.50
CA PHE A 2 46.22 -14.84 114.21
C PHE A 2 46.96 -16.17 114.03
N GLU A 3 46.23 -17.27 113.90
CA GLU A 3 46.77 -18.54 113.41
C GLU A 3 47.16 -18.35 111.95
N ALA A 4 48.42 -18.63 111.63
CA ALA A 4 48.87 -18.80 110.27
C ALA A 4 49.02 -20.31 110.04
N ASP A 5 48.12 -20.88 109.25
CA ASP A 5 48.30 -22.22 108.69
C ASP A 5 49.54 -22.21 107.79
N CYS A 6 50.58 -22.94 108.19
CA CYS A 6 51.62 -23.36 107.27
C CYS A 6 51.05 -24.49 106.41
N VAL A 7 50.49 -24.15 105.25
CA VAL A 7 50.35 -25.12 104.15
C VAL A 7 51.72 -25.16 103.48
N LEU A 8 52.49 -26.21 103.75
CA LEU A 8 53.60 -26.59 102.88
C LEU A 8 52.95 -27.11 101.58
N GLU A 9 52.99 -26.33 100.51
CA GLU A 9 52.69 -26.85 99.18
C GLU A 9 53.81 -27.86 98.87
N GLU A 10 53.50 -29.16 99.00
CA GLU A 10 54.46 -30.21 98.69
C GLU A 10 54.74 -30.14 97.18
N THR A 11 55.95 -29.76 96.78
CA THR A 11 56.37 -29.78 95.38
C THR A 11 56.30 -31.23 94.88
N GLN A 12 55.40 -31.50 93.93
CA GLN A 12 55.23 -32.84 93.35
C GLN A 12 55.74 -32.90 91.90
N PRO A 13 56.26 -34.06 91.46
CA PRO A 13 56.52 -34.32 90.04
C PRO A 13 55.21 -34.35 89.24
N VAL A 14 55.24 -33.79 88.03
CA VAL A 14 54.12 -33.81 87.07
C VAL A 14 54.61 -34.54 85.84
N VAL A 15 54.40 -35.86 85.81
CA VAL A 15 54.92 -36.71 84.74
C VAL A 15 53.86 -36.94 83.67
N SER A 16 54.25 -36.76 82.41
CA SER A 16 53.44 -37.10 81.25
C SER A 16 54.20 -38.02 80.31
N VAL A 17 53.44 -38.83 79.58
CA VAL A 17 53.93 -39.64 78.47
C VAL A 17 52.93 -39.53 77.31
N THR A 18 53.43 -39.41 76.09
CA THR A 18 52.64 -39.38 74.86
C THR A 18 53.20 -40.37 73.87
N LYS A 19 52.31 -40.99 73.11
CA LYS A 19 52.66 -42.05 72.18
C LYS A 19 52.13 -41.76 70.78
N SER A 20 52.97 -41.91 69.76
CA SER A 20 52.64 -41.61 68.36
C SER A 20 53.18 -42.66 67.41
N SER A 21 52.53 -42.82 66.26
CA SER A 21 52.91 -43.70 65.16
C SER A 21 52.28 -43.21 63.85
N ALA A 22 52.61 -43.84 62.72
CA ALA A 22 51.76 -43.76 61.54
C ALA A 22 50.38 -44.35 61.87
N SER A 23 49.30 -43.71 61.40
CA SER A 23 47.92 -44.21 61.59
C SER A 23 47.54 -45.31 60.60
N PHE A 24 48.26 -45.39 59.48
CA PHE A 24 48.08 -46.37 58.42
C PHE A 24 49.45 -46.79 57.90
N VAL A 25 49.62 -48.09 57.61
CA VAL A 25 50.84 -48.65 57.02
C VAL A 25 50.48 -49.79 56.05
N THR A 26 51.25 -49.91 54.98
CA THR A 26 51.26 -51.06 54.08
C THR A 26 52.48 -51.96 54.29
N ASP A 27 53.54 -51.46 54.94
CA ASP A 27 54.62 -52.28 55.50
C ASP A 27 54.18 -52.88 56.85
N PRO A 28 54.35 -54.19 57.09
CA PRO A 28 54.05 -54.81 58.38
C PRO A 28 54.94 -54.31 59.53
N VAL A 29 55.92 -53.44 59.33
CA VAL A 29 56.78 -52.87 60.37
C VAL A 29 56.32 -51.45 60.73
N VAL A 30 55.97 -51.23 62.00
CA VAL A 30 55.58 -49.92 62.53
C VAL A 30 56.50 -49.47 63.65
N VAL A 31 56.81 -48.17 63.66
CA VAL A 31 57.59 -47.51 64.72
C VAL A 31 56.65 -46.66 65.57
N PHE A 32 56.59 -46.97 66.86
CA PHE A 32 55.97 -46.14 67.88
C PHE A 32 57.02 -45.25 68.56
N THR A 33 56.72 -43.97 68.73
CA THR A 33 57.53 -43.02 69.49
C THR A 33 56.84 -42.72 70.81
N LEU A 34 57.58 -42.79 71.91
CA LEU A 34 57.11 -42.50 73.26
C LEU A 34 57.92 -41.35 73.84
N ASP A 35 57.29 -40.18 73.92
CA ASP A 35 57.87 -38.99 74.52
C ASP A 35 57.42 -38.88 75.97
N TYR A 36 58.35 -38.65 76.89
CA TYR A 36 58.06 -38.50 78.30
C TYR A 36 58.68 -37.23 78.87
N ALA A 37 58.03 -36.68 79.89
CA ALA A 37 58.43 -35.43 80.51
C ALA A 37 58.06 -35.40 81.99
N ASN A 38 58.91 -34.80 82.82
CA ASN A 38 58.55 -34.36 84.16
C ASN A 38 58.51 -32.82 84.18
N MET A 39 57.32 -32.24 84.11
CA MET A 39 57.09 -30.78 84.14
C MET A 39 56.73 -30.26 85.53
N GLY A 40 56.88 -31.09 86.57
CA GLY A 40 56.65 -30.70 87.95
C GLY A 40 57.90 -30.12 88.61
N GLU A 41 57.73 -29.60 89.82
CA GLU A 41 58.80 -28.92 90.56
C GLU A 41 59.61 -29.86 91.48
N SER A 42 59.37 -31.17 91.38
CA SER A 42 60.11 -32.20 92.14
C SER A 42 60.54 -33.37 91.25
N VAL A 43 61.48 -34.16 91.75
CA VAL A 43 62.06 -35.31 91.03
C VAL A 43 61.09 -36.49 91.04
N ALA A 44 60.83 -37.09 89.88
CA ALA A 44 60.16 -38.38 89.79
C ALA A 44 61.20 -39.49 89.97
N PHE A 45 61.16 -40.18 91.12
CA PHE A 45 62.15 -41.19 91.44
C PHE A 45 61.84 -42.52 90.75
N THR A 46 62.90 -43.20 90.31
CA THR A 46 62.87 -44.55 89.73
C THR A 46 61.78 -44.71 88.65
N ALA A 47 61.74 -43.76 87.72
CA ALA A 47 60.84 -43.79 86.58
C ALA A 47 61.10 -45.02 85.70
N LEU A 48 60.03 -45.78 85.48
CA LEU A 48 60.02 -47.01 84.70
C LEU A 48 58.90 -46.88 83.66
N LEU A 49 59.29 -46.68 82.41
CA LEU A 49 58.37 -46.68 81.28
C LEU A 49 58.13 -48.11 80.82
N GLN A 50 56.87 -48.48 80.66
CA GLN A 50 56.42 -49.81 80.27
C GLN A 50 55.45 -49.71 79.10
N ASP A 51 55.61 -50.60 78.13
CA ASP A 51 54.72 -50.66 76.98
C ASP A 51 54.31 -52.13 76.73
N PRO A 52 53.08 -52.51 77.13
CA PRO A 52 52.51 -53.80 76.81
C PRO A 52 52.29 -53.95 75.29
N LEU A 53 52.88 -54.98 74.71
CA LEU A 53 52.75 -55.23 73.27
C LEU A 53 51.29 -55.61 72.93
N PRO A 54 50.69 -54.99 71.90
CA PRO A 54 49.36 -55.39 71.45
C PRO A 54 49.36 -56.84 70.97
N ALA A 55 48.23 -57.52 71.11
CA ALA A 55 48.06 -58.86 70.54
C ALA A 55 48.30 -58.82 69.02
N GLY A 56 48.89 -59.89 68.48
CA GLY A 56 49.21 -59.96 67.04
C GLY A 56 50.44 -59.14 66.62
N THR A 57 51.24 -58.63 67.56
CA THR A 57 52.51 -57.95 67.26
C THR A 57 53.71 -58.79 67.69
N THR A 58 54.83 -58.62 66.98
CA THR A 58 56.13 -59.19 67.33
C THR A 58 57.12 -58.06 67.56
N PHE A 59 57.86 -58.11 68.66
CA PHE A 59 58.91 -57.15 68.96
C PHE A 59 60.06 -57.23 67.95
N VAL A 60 60.41 -56.09 67.36
CA VAL A 60 61.58 -55.98 66.47
C VAL A 60 62.75 -55.35 67.22
N SER A 61 62.55 -54.15 67.77
CA SER A 61 63.58 -53.43 68.50
C SER A 61 63.00 -52.36 69.42
N ALA A 62 63.78 -51.94 70.41
CA ALA A 62 63.52 -50.76 71.22
C ALA A 62 64.81 -49.96 71.38
N SER A 63 64.72 -48.64 71.30
CA SER A 63 65.89 -47.77 71.52
C SER A 63 66.21 -47.64 73.02
N ASN A 64 67.38 -47.05 73.32
CA ASN A 64 67.81 -46.67 74.66
C ASN A 64 67.76 -47.80 75.71
N GLY A 65 68.06 -49.03 75.30
CA GLY A 65 68.16 -50.17 76.21
C GLY A 65 66.82 -50.75 76.66
N GLY A 66 65.73 -50.44 75.97
CA GLY A 66 64.43 -51.10 76.20
C GLY A 66 64.51 -52.60 76.00
N THR A 67 63.99 -53.37 76.96
CA THR A 67 64.03 -54.84 76.89
C THR A 67 62.63 -55.43 76.99
N LEU A 68 62.34 -56.39 76.11
CA LEU A 68 61.11 -57.17 76.15
C LEU A 68 61.20 -58.25 77.22
N SER A 69 60.26 -58.27 78.15
CA SER A 69 60.08 -59.40 79.09
C SER A 69 58.61 -59.56 79.45
N GLY A 70 58.08 -60.78 79.23
CA GLY A 70 56.70 -61.13 79.55
C GLY A 70 55.65 -60.33 78.76
N GLY A 71 55.93 -60.03 77.48
CA GLY A 71 55.00 -59.28 76.61
C GLY A 71 54.96 -57.78 76.85
N VAL A 72 55.85 -57.24 77.69
CA VAL A 72 55.94 -55.80 78.00
C VAL A 72 57.37 -55.35 77.78
N VAL A 73 57.57 -54.29 77.00
CA VAL A 73 58.88 -53.64 76.84
C VAL A 73 59.07 -52.63 77.96
N ARG A 74 60.24 -52.67 78.62
CA ARG A 74 60.53 -51.80 79.75
C ARG A 74 61.80 -51.00 79.55
N TRP A 75 61.72 -49.71 79.87
CA TRP A 75 62.85 -48.79 79.93
C TRP A 75 63.02 -48.28 81.36
N SER A 76 64.19 -48.54 81.95
CA SER A 76 64.55 -47.94 83.23
C SER A 76 65.13 -46.56 82.97
N LEU A 77 64.33 -45.51 83.19
CA LEU A 77 64.70 -44.13 82.92
C LEU A 77 65.50 -43.51 84.07
N GLY A 78 65.54 -44.17 85.23
CA GLY A 78 66.19 -43.66 86.43
C GLY A 78 65.37 -42.56 87.10
N ASN A 79 66.02 -41.54 87.65
CA ASN A 79 65.31 -40.40 88.23
C ASN A 79 65.10 -39.34 87.15
N LEU A 80 63.85 -38.89 86.97
CA LEU A 80 63.53 -37.78 86.08
C LEU A 80 63.55 -36.49 86.89
N GLY A 81 64.56 -35.65 86.65
CA GLY A 81 64.69 -34.34 87.24
C GLY A 81 63.57 -33.39 86.83
N VAL A 82 63.53 -32.24 87.51
CA VAL A 82 62.59 -31.15 87.23
C VAL A 82 62.81 -30.63 85.80
N HIS A 83 61.73 -30.52 85.03
CA HIS A 83 61.71 -30.17 83.60
C HIS A 83 62.50 -31.11 82.67
N GLN A 84 62.86 -32.32 83.13
CA GLN A 84 63.56 -33.28 82.28
C GLN A 84 62.60 -33.95 81.29
N THR A 85 63.00 -34.02 80.03
CA THR A 85 62.29 -34.73 78.96
C THR A 85 63.16 -35.80 78.31
N GLY A 86 62.54 -36.72 77.58
CA GLY A 86 63.22 -37.68 76.74
C GLY A 86 62.26 -38.40 75.80
N SER A 87 62.82 -39.19 74.90
CA SER A 87 62.06 -39.97 73.92
C SER A 87 62.69 -41.34 73.73
N VAL A 88 61.85 -42.36 73.57
CA VAL A 88 62.25 -43.70 73.17
C VAL A 88 61.34 -44.20 72.06
N THR A 89 61.80 -45.20 71.33
CA THR A 89 61.08 -45.79 70.20
C THR A 89 60.93 -47.28 70.41
N LEU A 90 59.80 -47.80 69.95
CA LEU A 90 59.42 -49.20 69.94
C LEU A 90 59.05 -49.58 68.51
N THR A 91 59.81 -50.50 67.91
CA THR A 91 59.52 -51.03 66.59
C THR A 91 58.86 -52.39 66.73
N LEU A 92 57.67 -52.53 66.16
CA LEU A 92 56.89 -53.77 66.14
C LEU A 92 56.66 -54.23 64.70
N ARG A 93 56.57 -55.55 64.53
CA ARG A 93 56.05 -56.18 63.32
C ARG A 93 54.62 -56.64 63.57
N LEU A 94 53.69 -56.20 62.74
CA LEU A 94 52.28 -56.55 62.72
C LEU A 94 52.13 -57.89 61.99
N SER A 95 51.36 -58.83 62.58
CA SER A 95 51.35 -60.22 62.09
C SER A 95 50.31 -60.48 61.00
N ALA A 96 49.30 -59.61 60.90
CA ALA A 96 48.22 -59.69 59.91
C ALA A 96 47.53 -58.34 59.75
N PRO A 97 46.83 -58.07 58.63
CA PRO A 97 46.03 -56.87 58.46
C PRO A 97 45.02 -56.67 59.59
N GLY A 98 44.78 -55.41 59.93
CA GLY A 98 43.88 -55.02 61.00
C GLY A 98 44.37 -53.82 61.80
N THR A 99 43.58 -53.43 62.80
CA THR A 99 43.88 -52.30 63.67
C THR A 99 44.57 -52.75 64.95
N TYR A 100 45.67 -52.08 65.27
CA TYR A 100 46.50 -52.31 66.44
C TYR A 100 46.50 -51.08 67.33
N ASP A 101 45.95 -51.25 68.54
CA ASP A 101 45.92 -50.22 69.57
C ASP A 101 47.04 -50.45 70.57
N ASN A 102 47.84 -49.42 70.81
CA ASN A 102 48.96 -49.51 71.75
C ASN A 102 48.99 -48.32 72.70
N GLN A 103 49.09 -48.59 74.01
CA GLN A 103 49.12 -47.60 75.08
C GLN A 103 50.22 -47.97 76.07
N ALA A 104 51.01 -46.98 76.48
CA ALA A 104 52.12 -47.14 77.39
C ALA A 104 51.81 -46.53 78.76
N GLU A 105 52.56 -46.98 79.75
CA GLU A 105 52.43 -46.59 81.15
C GLU A 105 53.79 -46.22 81.73
N LEU A 106 53.87 -45.08 82.41
CA LEU A 106 55.07 -44.64 83.12
C LEU A 106 54.82 -44.67 84.64
N GLN A 107 55.51 -45.57 85.33
CA GLN A 107 55.46 -45.70 86.79
C GLN A 107 56.63 -44.96 87.44
N TYR A 108 56.38 -44.25 88.54
CA TYR A 108 57.41 -43.51 89.28
C TYR A 108 57.01 -43.33 90.75
N PHE A 109 57.90 -42.79 91.58
CA PHE A 109 57.59 -42.42 92.97
C PHE A 109 57.67 -40.90 93.17
N SER A 110 56.65 -40.35 93.83
CA SER A 110 56.71 -39.02 94.45
C SER A 110 57.02 -39.23 95.94
N GLY A 111 58.27 -38.99 96.33
CA GLY A 111 58.78 -39.40 97.64
C GLY A 111 58.72 -40.93 97.81
N THR A 112 57.82 -41.42 98.68
CA THR A 112 57.57 -42.86 98.88
C THR A 112 56.26 -43.35 98.25
N THR A 113 55.49 -42.47 97.61
CA THR A 113 54.17 -42.80 97.08
C THR A 113 54.29 -43.21 95.61
N PRO A 114 53.85 -44.42 95.21
CA PRO A 114 53.85 -44.85 93.82
C PRO A 114 52.81 -44.08 93.01
N MET A 115 53.20 -43.64 91.83
CA MET A 115 52.41 -42.86 90.88
C MET A 115 52.50 -43.47 89.49
N VAL A 116 51.49 -43.21 88.67
CA VAL A 116 51.37 -43.75 87.31
C VAL A 116 50.84 -42.68 86.36
N ALA A 117 51.48 -42.53 85.21
CA ALA A 117 51.01 -41.72 84.08
C ALA A 117 50.74 -42.63 82.87
N GLN A 118 49.56 -42.50 82.25
CA GLN A 118 49.20 -43.23 81.03
C GLN A 118 49.46 -42.38 79.80
N SER A 119 49.86 -43.00 78.70
CA SER A 119 49.88 -42.35 77.39
C SER A 119 48.48 -42.28 76.79
N ASN A 120 48.32 -41.52 75.71
CA ASN A 120 47.22 -41.73 74.77
C ASN A 120 47.32 -43.13 74.12
N VAL A 121 46.21 -43.61 73.57
CA VAL A 121 46.19 -44.78 72.70
C VAL A 121 46.66 -44.36 71.31
N SER A 122 47.58 -45.12 70.73
CA SER A 122 48.03 -44.96 69.36
C SER A 122 47.39 -46.05 68.52
N HIS A 123 46.67 -45.65 67.46
CA HIS A 123 45.91 -46.53 66.58
C HIS A 123 46.63 -46.69 65.25
N VAL A 124 46.90 -47.92 64.82
CA VAL A 124 47.56 -48.22 63.54
C VAL A 124 46.73 -49.24 62.78
N THR A 125 46.34 -48.93 61.56
CA THR A 125 45.71 -49.89 60.65
C THR A 125 46.76 -50.38 59.65
N PHE A 126 46.94 -51.70 59.57
CA PHE A 126 47.78 -52.34 58.56
C PHE A 126 46.89 -53.01 57.52
N GLN A 127 47.15 -52.74 56.24
CA GLN A 127 46.53 -53.41 55.10
C GLN A 127 47.60 -53.99 54.17
N ILE A 128 47.25 -55.01 53.39
CA ILE A 128 48.14 -55.59 52.38
C ILE A 128 48.12 -54.68 51.15
N ASP A 129 49.29 -54.47 50.58
CA ASP A 129 49.59 -53.78 49.34
C ASP A 129 50.46 -54.78 48.57
N THR A 130 49.83 -55.49 47.63
CA THR A 130 50.40 -56.71 47.05
C THR A 130 51.49 -56.42 46.03
N ASP A 131 51.41 -55.29 45.33
CA ASP A 131 52.32 -54.91 44.26
C ASP A 131 53.24 -53.72 44.61
N GLY A 132 53.00 -53.07 45.74
CA GLY A 132 53.88 -52.09 46.36
C GLY A 132 53.76 -50.69 45.79
N ASP A 133 52.63 -50.36 45.17
CA ASP A 133 52.37 -49.07 44.53
C ASP A 133 51.90 -47.99 45.52
N GLY A 134 51.56 -48.39 46.75
CA GLY A 134 51.11 -47.53 47.84
C GLY A 134 49.63 -47.68 48.19
N CYS A 135 48.88 -48.50 47.46
CA CYS A 135 47.48 -48.79 47.70
C CYS A 135 47.35 -50.16 48.33
N SER A 136 46.36 -50.30 49.20
CA SER A 136 46.02 -51.62 49.66
C SER A 136 45.14 -52.35 48.66
N ASP A 137 45.19 -53.68 48.65
CA ASP A 137 44.31 -54.55 47.85
C ASP A 137 42.82 -54.18 48.02
N GLU A 138 42.42 -53.67 49.20
CA GLU A 138 41.07 -53.20 49.47
C GLU A 138 40.75 -51.86 48.79
N GLN A 139 41.72 -50.95 48.72
CA GLN A 139 41.61 -49.68 47.99
C GLN A 139 41.57 -49.93 46.48
N GLU A 140 42.42 -50.81 45.97
CA GLU A 140 42.47 -51.18 44.55
C GLU A 140 41.16 -51.84 44.13
N ALA A 141 40.66 -52.79 44.91
CA ALA A 141 39.34 -53.38 44.68
C ALA A 141 38.19 -52.35 44.72
N ALA A 142 38.32 -51.28 45.50
CA ALA A 142 37.34 -50.20 45.56
C ALA A 142 37.42 -49.26 44.35
N MET A 143 38.62 -49.03 43.82
CA MET A 143 38.86 -48.24 42.59
C MET A 143 38.63 -49.06 41.32
N GLY A 144 38.63 -50.40 41.43
CA GLY A 144 38.46 -51.34 40.33
C GLY A 144 39.78 -51.75 39.66
N THR A 145 40.92 -51.37 40.24
CA THR A 145 42.27 -51.67 39.74
C THR A 145 42.72 -53.09 40.09
N ASP A 146 43.78 -53.60 39.45
CA ASP A 146 44.31 -54.95 39.69
C ASP A 146 45.33 -54.95 40.83
N PRO A 147 45.08 -55.64 41.96
CA PRO A 147 46.00 -55.69 43.11
C PRO A 147 47.40 -56.28 42.87
N ASN A 148 47.69 -56.72 41.65
CA ASN A 148 48.98 -57.33 41.30
C ASN A 148 49.72 -56.52 40.22
N GLU A 149 49.18 -55.39 39.80
CA GLU A 149 49.70 -54.56 38.72
C GLU A 149 49.74 -53.10 39.19
N PRO A 150 50.95 -52.56 39.49
CA PRO A 150 51.09 -51.23 40.09
C PRO A 150 50.54 -50.04 39.28
N ASP A 151 50.17 -50.28 38.03
CA ASP A 151 49.73 -49.33 37.01
C ASP A 151 48.77 -50.08 36.09
N THR A 152 47.48 -50.08 36.46
CA THR A 152 46.47 -50.97 35.88
C THR A 152 46.17 -50.64 34.41
N ASP A 153 46.25 -49.37 34.03
CA ASP A 153 45.96 -48.93 32.66
C ASP A 153 47.21 -48.70 31.79
N ILE A 154 48.39 -48.82 32.40
CA ILE A 154 49.70 -48.84 31.76
C ILE A 154 50.01 -47.49 31.11
N ASP A 155 49.61 -46.41 31.76
CA ASP A 155 49.85 -45.04 31.31
C ASP A 155 51.17 -44.45 31.85
N GLY A 156 51.76 -45.12 32.84
CA GLY A 156 53.01 -44.76 33.49
C GLY A 156 52.87 -44.08 34.85
N ILE A 157 51.65 -43.90 35.35
CA ILE A 157 51.32 -43.39 36.70
C ILE A 157 50.77 -44.55 37.53
N LEU A 158 51.16 -44.62 38.81
CA LEU A 158 50.70 -45.69 39.70
C LEU A 158 49.25 -45.45 40.12
N ASP A 159 48.48 -46.51 40.39
CA ASP A 159 47.03 -46.43 40.63
C ASP A 159 46.65 -45.46 41.78
N CYS A 160 47.48 -45.34 42.80
CA CYS A 160 47.25 -44.42 43.93
C CYS A 160 47.56 -42.96 43.67
N GLU A 161 48.41 -42.71 42.68
CA GLU A 161 48.83 -41.38 42.25
C GLU A 161 48.07 -40.93 40.99
N ASP A 162 47.35 -41.85 40.35
CA ASP A 162 46.61 -41.65 39.12
C ASP A 162 45.20 -41.08 39.35
N THR A 163 44.89 -40.05 38.57
CA THR A 163 43.58 -39.42 38.49
C THR A 163 42.56 -40.32 37.78
N CYS A 164 43.00 -41.14 36.83
CA CYS A 164 42.18 -42.08 36.08
C CYS A 164 42.79 -43.50 36.01
N PRO A 165 42.86 -44.25 37.13
CA PRO A 165 43.57 -45.54 37.25
C PRO A 165 43.11 -46.69 36.32
N LEU A 166 42.11 -46.46 35.47
CA LEU A 166 41.53 -47.45 34.56
C LEU A 166 41.51 -46.98 33.11
N ILE A 167 41.90 -45.74 32.82
CA ILE A 167 41.78 -45.11 31.51
C ILE A 167 43.05 -44.30 31.22
N PRO A 168 43.87 -44.73 30.23
CA PRO A 168 45.18 -44.13 30.04
C PRO A 168 45.14 -42.62 29.90
N ASN A 169 45.79 -41.91 30.81
CA ASN A 169 45.88 -40.46 30.83
C ASN A 169 47.29 -39.99 31.28
N PRO A 170 48.37 -40.29 30.52
CA PRO A 170 49.75 -40.12 30.99
C PRO A 170 50.14 -38.70 31.42
N LEU A 171 49.37 -37.70 31.00
CA LEU A 171 49.58 -36.29 31.34
C LEU A 171 48.83 -35.86 32.61
N GLN A 172 47.88 -36.66 33.10
CA GLN A 172 47.03 -36.37 34.26
C GLN A 172 46.22 -35.06 34.09
N GLU A 173 45.99 -34.66 32.83
CA GLU A 173 45.38 -33.37 32.45
C GLU A 173 43.93 -33.54 31.96
N LEU A 174 42.96 -33.51 32.88
CA LEU A 174 41.54 -33.55 32.51
C LEU A 174 41.01 -32.23 31.92
N SER A 175 41.84 -31.18 31.91
CA SER A 175 41.42 -29.83 31.53
C SER A 175 41.51 -29.55 30.03
N SER A 176 42.34 -30.32 29.31
CA SER A 176 42.63 -30.12 27.89
C SER A 176 42.75 -31.41 27.09
N ASP A 177 42.63 -32.57 27.73
CA ASP A 177 42.62 -33.87 27.06
C ASP A 177 41.24 -34.16 26.46
N PRO A 178 41.11 -34.24 25.12
CA PRO A 178 39.83 -34.55 24.46
C PRO A 178 39.27 -35.95 24.76
N ASP A 179 40.13 -36.89 25.17
CA ASP A 179 39.74 -38.27 25.48
C ASP A 179 39.33 -38.44 26.96
N ASN A 180 39.69 -37.48 27.82
CA ASN A 180 39.42 -37.47 29.27
C ASN A 180 38.88 -36.11 29.75
N CYS A 181 38.02 -35.46 28.97
CA CYS A 181 37.64 -34.07 29.19
C CYS A 181 36.71 -33.90 30.39
N GLY A 182 37.22 -33.29 31.47
CA GLY A 182 36.49 -33.09 32.73
C GLY A 182 36.32 -34.35 33.57
N GLY A 183 36.79 -35.51 33.08
CA GLY A 183 36.67 -36.78 33.76
C GLY A 183 37.17 -37.95 32.91
N CYS A 184 37.49 -39.05 33.58
CA CYS A 184 38.08 -40.24 32.98
C CYS A 184 37.15 -40.85 31.92
N GLY A 185 37.68 -41.04 30.71
CA GLY A 185 36.95 -41.62 29.57
C GLY A 185 35.81 -40.74 29.03
N LEU A 186 35.73 -39.47 29.42
CA LEU A 186 34.79 -38.51 28.86
C LEU A 186 35.35 -37.96 27.53
N ILE A 187 35.13 -38.74 26.48
CA ILE A 187 35.51 -38.35 25.13
C ILE A 187 34.52 -37.31 24.61
N CYS A 188 35.04 -36.19 24.12
CA CYS A 188 34.22 -35.24 23.39
C CYS A 188 33.80 -35.85 22.04
N LEU A 189 32.49 -36.05 21.87
CA LEU A 189 31.88 -36.49 20.61
C LEU A 189 30.81 -35.47 20.25
N LEU A 190 31.11 -34.61 19.29
CA LEU A 190 30.25 -33.51 18.88
C LEU A 190 29.78 -33.74 17.44
N ASP A 191 28.47 -33.76 17.21
CA ASP A 191 27.93 -33.95 15.86
C ASP A 191 28.35 -32.79 14.96
N HIS A 192 28.89 -33.14 13.78
CA HIS A 192 29.32 -32.19 12.75
C HIS A 192 30.31 -31.11 13.22
N ALA A 193 31.15 -31.42 14.19
CA ALA A 193 32.12 -30.50 14.77
C ALA A 193 33.48 -31.16 15.01
N THR A 194 34.54 -30.36 14.96
CA THR A 194 35.87 -30.71 15.46
C THR A 194 35.91 -30.45 16.96
N GLU A 195 36.28 -31.47 17.74
CA GLU A 195 36.20 -31.44 19.20
C GLU A 195 37.43 -30.79 19.85
N LEU A 196 37.21 -30.11 20.98
CA LEU A 196 38.24 -29.51 21.81
C LEU A 196 37.86 -29.70 23.28
N CYS A 197 38.84 -29.91 24.16
CA CYS A 197 38.64 -29.84 25.60
C CYS A 197 39.20 -28.52 26.15
N VAL A 198 38.36 -27.73 26.83
CA VAL A 198 38.77 -26.45 27.43
C VAL A 198 38.28 -26.37 28.85
N LEU A 199 39.21 -26.29 29.81
CA LEU A 199 38.92 -26.25 31.25
C LEU A 199 38.07 -27.44 31.74
N GLY A 200 38.17 -28.58 31.06
CA GLY A 200 37.41 -29.80 31.39
C GLY A 200 35.99 -29.82 30.85
N GLU A 201 35.65 -28.92 29.92
CA GLU A 201 34.38 -28.95 29.18
C GLU A 201 34.63 -29.14 27.68
N CYS A 202 33.78 -29.95 27.05
CA CYS A 202 33.81 -30.13 25.60
C CYS A 202 33.39 -28.82 24.92
N ALA A 203 34.18 -28.43 23.92
CA ALA A 203 34.00 -27.22 23.15
C ALA A 203 34.10 -27.53 21.65
N VAL A 204 33.35 -26.78 20.85
CA VAL A 204 33.42 -26.81 19.39
C VAL A 204 34.62 -25.96 18.95
N SER A 205 35.62 -26.57 18.30
CA SER A 205 36.72 -25.83 17.67
C SER A 205 36.33 -25.25 16.31
N ALA A 206 35.59 -26.02 15.51
CA ALA A 206 35.14 -25.65 14.19
C ALA A 206 33.99 -26.58 13.77
N CYS A 207 33.00 -26.05 13.05
CA CYS A 207 31.97 -26.87 12.44
C CYS A 207 32.46 -27.51 11.14
N ASP A 208 31.89 -28.65 10.80
CA ASP A 208 31.94 -29.22 9.46
C ASP A 208 31.42 -28.20 8.43
N THR A 209 31.84 -28.37 7.18
CA THR A 209 31.41 -27.46 6.11
C THR A 209 29.87 -27.49 5.99
N ASN A 210 29.27 -26.30 6.04
CA ASN A 210 27.83 -26.05 5.99
C ASN A 210 27.02 -26.40 7.26
N TRP A 211 27.66 -26.73 8.37
CA TRP A 211 27.00 -26.84 9.67
C TRP A 211 27.33 -25.64 10.55
N GLY A 212 26.43 -25.27 11.44
CA GLY A 212 26.61 -24.19 12.41
C GLY A 212 26.13 -24.57 13.80
N ASP A 213 26.87 -24.13 14.81
CA ASP A 213 26.44 -24.07 16.22
C ASP A 213 25.62 -22.78 16.41
N CYS A 214 24.31 -22.89 16.25
CA CYS A 214 23.43 -21.73 16.17
C CYS A 214 22.67 -21.45 17.46
N ASP A 215 22.61 -22.42 18.39
CA ASP A 215 22.14 -22.21 19.77
C ASP A 215 23.29 -21.87 20.75
N LEU A 216 24.55 -21.92 20.29
CA LEU A 216 25.78 -21.68 21.06
C LEU A 216 25.99 -22.70 22.18
N ASN A 217 25.41 -23.88 22.04
CA ASN A 217 25.53 -24.96 22.99
C ASN A 217 26.55 -25.98 22.50
N ALA A 218 27.82 -25.74 22.83
CA ALA A 218 28.91 -26.62 22.43
C ALA A 218 28.73 -28.11 22.82
N ALA A 219 27.82 -28.45 23.74
CA ALA A 219 27.55 -29.83 24.16
C ALA A 219 26.76 -30.67 23.14
N ASN A 220 26.07 -30.06 22.16
CA ASN A 220 25.33 -30.78 21.11
C ASN A 220 25.97 -30.66 19.71
N GLY A 221 27.12 -29.99 19.60
CA GLY A 221 27.89 -29.89 18.36
C GLY A 221 27.44 -28.74 17.46
N CYS A 222 27.58 -28.92 16.15
CA CYS A 222 27.05 -28.00 15.15
C CYS A 222 25.78 -28.60 14.57
N GLU A 223 24.66 -28.27 15.18
CA GLU A 223 23.36 -28.92 15.05
C GLU A 223 22.53 -28.44 13.85
N THR A 224 22.93 -27.33 13.23
CA THR A 224 22.12 -26.68 12.20
C THR A 224 22.73 -26.83 10.81
N ASP A 225 21.98 -27.44 9.88
CA ASP A 225 22.31 -27.49 8.46
C ASP A 225 22.01 -26.14 7.78
N LEU A 226 23.07 -25.41 7.43
CA LEU A 226 23.00 -24.09 6.81
C LEU A 226 22.57 -24.14 5.34
N LEU A 227 22.42 -25.33 4.74
CA LEU A 227 21.98 -25.50 3.35
C LEU A 227 20.48 -25.59 3.18
N THR A 228 19.76 -26.01 4.23
CA THR A 228 18.34 -26.37 4.16
C THR A 228 17.50 -25.69 5.24
N SER A 229 18.11 -25.19 6.31
CA SER A 229 17.38 -24.49 7.38
C SER A 229 16.91 -23.12 6.92
N ILE A 230 15.60 -22.90 6.93
CA ILE A 230 15.00 -21.59 6.60
C ILE A 230 15.40 -20.52 7.63
N ASP A 231 15.53 -20.89 8.91
CA ASP A 231 15.86 -19.96 10.00
C ASP A 231 17.37 -19.61 10.07
N HIS A 232 18.22 -20.41 9.41
CA HIS A 232 19.69 -20.30 9.45
C HIS A 232 20.33 -20.49 8.07
N CYS A 233 19.65 -20.00 7.02
CA CYS A 233 20.09 -20.17 5.65
C CYS A 233 21.40 -19.40 5.41
N SER A 234 22.44 -20.06 4.90
CA SER A 234 23.82 -19.56 4.70
C SER A 234 24.65 -19.35 5.98
N ALA A 235 24.03 -18.97 7.11
CA ALA A 235 24.71 -18.69 8.37
C ALA A 235 23.72 -18.75 9.54
N CYS A 236 24.23 -18.93 10.77
CA CYS A 236 23.39 -18.88 11.96
C CYS A 236 22.62 -17.56 12.08
N GLY A 237 21.30 -17.65 12.24
CA GLY A 237 20.40 -16.49 12.27
C GLY A 237 20.19 -15.83 10.90
N GLY A 238 20.69 -16.44 9.82
CA GLY A 238 20.41 -16.07 8.44
C GLY A 238 19.00 -16.45 8.03
N LEU A 239 18.01 -15.81 8.66
CA LEU A 239 16.60 -16.07 8.38
C LEU A 239 16.31 -15.76 6.90
N CYS A 240 15.87 -16.77 6.18
CA CYS A 240 15.32 -16.63 4.84
C CYS A 240 13.86 -16.21 4.94
N ALA A 241 13.59 -14.94 4.65
CA ALA A 241 12.24 -14.37 4.69
C ALA A 241 12.05 -13.39 3.51
N PRO A 242 11.95 -13.91 2.27
CA PRO A 242 11.64 -13.09 1.11
C PRO A 242 10.29 -12.37 1.30
N ALA A 243 10.23 -11.11 0.87
CA ALA A 243 9.01 -10.31 1.00
C ALA A 243 7.88 -10.90 0.15
N ASN A 244 6.68 -11.02 0.72
CA ASN A 244 5.47 -11.51 0.04
C ASN A 244 5.60 -12.90 -0.64
N ALA A 245 6.48 -13.76 -0.12
CA ALA A 245 6.73 -15.08 -0.67
C ALA A 245 6.89 -16.13 0.45
N ASP A 246 6.64 -17.38 0.10
CA ASP A 246 7.09 -18.53 0.87
C ASP A 246 8.62 -18.67 0.71
N ALA A 247 9.33 -18.74 1.83
CA ALA A 247 10.77 -18.91 1.88
C ALA A 247 11.19 -20.34 1.52
N ASP A 248 12.26 -20.48 0.74
CA ASP A 248 12.96 -21.76 0.55
C ASP A 248 14.47 -21.57 0.74
N CYS A 249 15.15 -22.57 1.32
CA CYS A 249 16.59 -22.55 1.50
C CYS A 249 17.20 -23.71 0.72
N VAL A 250 17.86 -23.39 -0.40
CA VAL A 250 18.41 -24.38 -1.32
C VAL A 250 19.90 -24.18 -1.44
N SER A 251 20.68 -25.17 -0.99
CA SER A 251 22.16 -25.11 -1.00
C SER A 251 22.71 -23.85 -0.31
N GLY A 252 22.01 -23.38 0.73
CA GLY A 252 22.39 -22.20 1.52
C GLY A 252 22.11 -20.87 0.82
N ALA A 253 21.39 -20.87 -0.29
CA ALA A 253 20.82 -19.66 -0.89
C ALA A 253 19.37 -19.51 -0.44
N CYS A 254 19.01 -18.30 0.00
CA CYS A 254 17.62 -17.95 0.24
C CYS A 254 16.94 -17.71 -1.11
N GLU A 255 15.96 -18.56 -1.42
CA GLU A 255 15.19 -18.54 -2.65
C GLU A 255 13.70 -18.32 -2.37
N VAL A 256 12.97 -17.92 -3.42
CA VAL A 256 11.52 -17.80 -3.40
C VAL A 256 10.95 -19.15 -3.81
N GLY A 257 10.25 -19.83 -2.89
CA GLY A 257 9.55 -21.08 -3.19
C GLY A 257 8.28 -20.84 -4.00
N SER A 258 7.42 -19.95 -3.50
CA SER A 258 6.22 -19.49 -4.20
C SER A 258 5.81 -18.09 -3.76
N CYS A 259 5.29 -17.28 -4.69
CA CYS A 259 4.72 -15.98 -4.33
C CYS A 259 3.37 -16.13 -3.64
N LEU A 260 3.16 -15.33 -2.59
CA LEU A 260 1.87 -15.21 -1.94
C LEU A 260 0.97 -14.31 -2.80
N ALA A 261 -0.21 -14.79 -3.17
CA ALA A 261 -1.16 -13.96 -3.93
C ALA A 261 -1.50 -12.67 -3.15
N PRO A 262 -1.55 -11.49 -3.80
CA PRO A 262 -1.51 -11.25 -5.26
C PRO A 262 -0.13 -10.90 -5.84
N TRP A 263 0.96 -11.22 -5.15
CA TRP A 263 2.31 -10.80 -5.54
C TRP A 263 2.95 -11.72 -6.58
N ALA A 264 3.89 -11.20 -7.36
CA ALA A 264 4.71 -11.95 -8.31
C ALA A 264 6.17 -11.47 -8.32
N ASP A 265 7.09 -12.40 -8.61
CA ASP A 265 8.49 -12.12 -8.93
C ASP A 265 8.58 -11.77 -10.42
N CYS A 266 8.78 -10.49 -10.72
CA CYS A 266 8.79 -9.99 -12.10
C CYS A 266 10.19 -9.67 -12.64
N ASP A 267 11.22 -9.62 -11.78
CA ASP A 267 12.60 -9.41 -12.19
C ASP A 267 13.43 -10.71 -12.24
N GLY A 268 12.88 -11.80 -11.69
CA GLY A 268 13.49 -13.13 -11.64
C GLY A 268 14.64 -13.21 -10.64
N LEU A 269 14.67 -12.34 -9.63
CA LEU A 269 15.70 -12.28 -8.60
C LEU A 269 15.15 -12.81 -7.27
N PRO A 270 15.37 -14.10 -6.92
CA PRO A 270 14.78 -14.69 -5.72
C PRO A 270 15.15 -13.99 -4.39
N GLY A 271 16.24 -13.22 -4.38
CA GLY A 271 16.77 -12.57 -3.19
C GLY A 271 16.01 -11.33 -2.72
N ASN A 272 15.12 -10.74 -3.52
CA ASN A 272 14.32 -9.57 -3.12
C ASN A 272 12.82 -9.87 -2.91
N GLY A 273 12.36 -11.09 -3.23
CA GLY A 273 11.04 -11.61 -2.86
C GLY A 273 10.08 -11.72 -4.03
N CYS A 274 8.81 -11.41 -3.79
CA CYS A 274 7.80 -11.17 -4.83
C CYS A 274 7.35 -9.71 -4.69
N GLU A 275 7.81 -8.89 -5.62
CA GLU A 275 7.89 -7.43 -5.51
C GLU A 275 6.73 -6.74 -6.22
N ALA A 276 6.12 -7.40 -7.19
CA ALA A 276 5.06 -6.84 -8.00
C ALA A 276 3.67 -7.17 -7.44
N ASP A 277 2.92 -6.16 -7.02
CA ASP A 277 1.50 -6.27 -6.70
C ASP A 277 0.69 -6.38 -8.01
N LEU A 278 0.19 -7.58 -8.34
CA LEU A 278 -0.59 -7.78 -9.56
C LEU A 278 -2.02 -7.26 -9.48
N GLU A 279 -2.47 -6.81 -8.30
CA GLU A 279 -3.86 -6.41 -8.05
C GLU A 279 -4.06 -4.90 -8.18
N ASN A 280 -3.09 -4.11 -7.73
CA ASN A 280 -3.20 -2.65 -7.64
C ASN A 280 -2.08 -1.88 -8.36
N SER A 281 -1.01 -2.55 -8.80
CA SER A 281 0.07 -1.86 -9.50
C SER A 281 -0.35 -1.46 -10.91
N LEU A 282 -0.16 -0.17 -11.25
CA LEU A 282 -0.32 0.30 -12.62
C LEU A 282 0.74 -0.26 -13.57
N GLU A 283 1.89 -0.73 -13.07
CA GLU A 283 2.96 -1.27 -13.91
C GLU A 283 2.84 -2.79 -14.14
N HIS A 284 2.11 -3.50 -13.26
CA HIS A 284 2.00 -4.97 -13.24
C HIS A 284 0.55 -5.47 -13.17
N CYS A 285 -0.39 -4.74 -13.74
CA CYS A 285 -1.82 -5.01 -13.57
C CYS A 285 -2.26 -6.33 -14.20
N GLY A 286 -2.55 -7.34 -13.37
CA GLY A 286 -2.90 -8.69 -13.81
C GLY A 286 -1.73 -9.55 -14.30
N GLY A 287 -0.51 -9.01 -14.32
CA GLY A 287 0.68 -9.75 -14.73
C GLY A 287 1.96 -8.91 -14.79
N CYS A 288 3.11 -9.57 -14.79
CA CYS A 288 4.40 -8.90 -14.83
C CYS A 288 4.57 -8.01 -16.07
N GLY A 289 4.83 -6.72 -15.86
CA GLY A 289 4.99 -5.73 -16.92
C GLY A 289 3.71 -5.44 -17.71
N ALA A 290 2.56 -5.96 -17.27
CA ALA A 290 1.26 -5.65 -17.84
C ALA A 290 0.79 -4.26 -17.37
N GLY A 291 1.45 -3.23 -17.88
CA GLY A 291 1.12 -1.85 -17.53
C GLY A 291 -0.32 -1.50 -17.89
N CYS A 292 -1.04 -0.85 -16.98
CA CYS A 292 -2.38 -0.33 -17.21
C CYS A 292 -2.31 1.11 -17.72
N ALA A 293 -2.26 1.24 -19.05
CA ALA A 293 -2.23 2.52 -19.75
C ALA A 293 -3.24 2.51 -20.93
N PRO A 294 -4.55 2.58 -20.64
CA PRO A 294 -5.57 2.70 -21.67
C PRO A 294 -5.37 3.98 -22.52
N ALA A 295 -5.73 3.91 -23.80
CA ALA A 295 -5.56 5.03 -24.72
C ALA A 295 -6.42 6.23 -24.30
N ASP A 296 -5.85 7.45 -24.36
CA ASP A 296 -6.52 8.71 -24.07
C ASP A 296 -7.25 8.76 -22.71
N ALA A 297 -6.74 7.99 -21.74
CA ALA A 297 -7.30 7.81 -20.41
C ALA A 297 -6.22 7.65 -19.33
N VAL A 298 -6.61 7.89 -18.08
CA VAL A 298 -5.84 7.52 -16.89
C VAL A 298 -6.26 6.10 -16.49
N GLY A 299 -5.29 5.18 -16.44
CA GLY A 299 -5.54 3.80 -16.03
C GLY A 299 -5.68 3.64 -14.51
N LEU A 300 -6.51 2.69 -14.09
CA LEU A 300 -6.64 2.21 -12.72
C LEU A 300 -6.50 0.68 -12.71
N CYS A 301 -5.63 0.16 -11.85
CA CYS A 301 -5.59 -1.27 -11.60
C CYS A 301 -6.45 -1.62 -10.39
N SER A 302 -7.41 -2.54 -10.57
CA SER A 302 -8.25 -3.03 -9.49
C SER A 302 -8.56 -4.51 -9.70
N ALA A 303 -8.29 -5.33 -8.69
CA ALA A 303 -8.46 -6.79 -8.78
C ALA A 303 -7.67 -7.43 -9.94
N GLY A 304 -6.54 -6.81 -10.34
CA GLY A 304 -5.73 -7.23 -11.49
C GLY A 304 -6.37 -6.98 -12.86
N LEU A 305 -7.44 -6.18 -12.90
CA LEU A 305 -8.06 -5.72 -14.14
C LEU A 305 -7.66 -4.26 -14.39
N CYS A 306 -7.23 -3.98 -15.62
CA CYS A 306 -6.99 -2.61 -16.05
C CYS A 306 -8.32 -1.95 -16.41
N LEU A 307 -8.66 -0.89 -15.67
CA LEU A 307 -9.86 -0.10 -15.80
C LEU A 307 -9.51 1.33 -16.23
N VAL A 308 -10.50 2.05 -16.73
CA VAL A 308 -10.42 3.50 -16.96
C VAL A 308 -10.84 4.22 -15.68
N ASP A 309 -9.94 5.03 -15.10
CA ASP A 309 -10.26 5.90 -13.94
C ASP A 309 -10.96 7.18 -14.40
N SER A 310 -10.35 7.84 -15.37
CA SER A 310 -10.84 9.07 -15.97
C SER A 310 -10.33 9.23 -17.39
N CYS A 311 -11.13 9.86 -18.24
CA CYS A 311 -10.71 10.23 -19.59
C CYS A 311 -9.87 11.51 -19.57
N VAL A 312 -8.98 11.66 -20.56
CA VAL A 312 -8.40 12.96 -20.88
C VAL A 312 -9.51 13.95 -21.22
N GLU A 313 -9.32 15.22 -20.91
CA GLU A 313 -10.32 16.28 -21.15
C GLU A 313 -10.81 16.26 -22.61
N GLY A 314 -12.13 16.18 -22.79
CA GLY A 314 -12.79 16.11 -24.10
C GLY A 314 -12.99 14.70 -24.65
N MET A 315 -12.36 13.67 -24.08
CA MET A 315 -12.56 12.27 -24.48
C MET A 315 -13.62 11.58 -23.61
N ALA A 316 -14.28 10.56 -24.16
CA ALA A 316 -15.22 9.71 -23.43
C ALA A 316 -15.12 8.24 -23.87
N ASP A 317 -15.34 7.35 -22.91
CA ASP A 317 -15.60 5.92 -23.09
C ASP A 317 -17.12 5.74 -23.30
N CYS A 318 -17.52 5.57 -24.55
CA CYS A 318 -18.92 5.49 -24.97
C CYS A 318 -19.41 4.05 -25.18
N ASP A 319 -18.50 3.08 -25.36
CA ASP A 319 -18.84 1.66 -25.45
C ASP A 319 -18.75 0.92 -24.10
N GLY A 320 -18.13 1.54 -23.10
CA GLY A 320 -17.94 1.02 -21.75
C GLY A 320 -16.88 -0.09 -21.67
N LEU A 321 -15.98 -0.18 -22.64
CA LEU A 321 -14.94 -1.19 -22.72
C LEU A 321 -13.58 -0.59 -22.29
N PRO A 322 -13.08 -0.93 -21.09
CA PRO A 322 -11.83 -0.36 -20.60
C PRO A 322 -10.59 -0.69 -21.44
N ALA A 323 -10.68 -1.72 -22.28
CA ALA A 323 -9.55 -2.24 -23.07
C ALA A 323 -9.11 -1.29 -24.20
N ASN A 324 -10.01 -0.48 -24.74
CA ASN A 324 -9.75 0.49 -25.80
C ASN A 324 -9.66 1.94 -25.30
N GLY A 325 -9.88 2.18 -24.01
CA GLY A 325 -9.68 3.48 -23.38
C GLY A 325 -10.86 4.43 -23.58
N CYS A 326 -10.59 5.72 -23.77
CA CYS A 326 -11.62 6.71 -24.10
C CYS A 326 -11.48 7.09 -25.57
N GLU A 327 -12.40 6.59 -26.39
CA GLU A 327 -12.25 6.45 -27.83
C GLU A 327 -12.93 7.56 -28.63
N ILE A 328 -13.85 8.32 -28.01
CA ILE A 328 -14.61 9.37 -28.68
C ILE A 328 -14.19 10.75 -28.18
N ASN A 329 -13.83 11.63 -29.11
CA ASN A 329 -13.62 13.05 -28.83
C ASN A 329 -14.96 13.80 -28.86
N LEU A 330 -15.54 14.06 -27.68
CA LEU A 330 -16.80 14.77 -27.50
C LEU A 330 -16.76 16.22 -27.98
N LEU A 331 -15.57 16.78 -28.24
CA LEU A 331 -15.41 18.16 -28.68
C LEU A 331 -15.63 18.34 -30.19
N GLU A 332 -15.48 17.27 -30.97
CA GLU A 332 -15.45 17.30 -32.44
C GLU A 332 -16.36 16.24 -33.07
N ALA A 333 -16.67 15.14 -32.38
CA ALA A 333 -17.48 14.07 -32.93
C ALA A 333 -18.94 14.50 -33.12
N GLU A 334 -19.39 14.56 -34.37
CA GLU A 334 -20.78 14.88 -34.72
C GLU A 334 -21.79 13.86 -34.18
N SER A 335 -21.40 12.60 -34.02
CA SER A 335 -22.26 11.53 -33.48
C SER A 335 -22.43 11.59 -31.96
N ASP A 336 -21.55 12.30 -31.25
CA ASP A 336 -21.39 12.24 -29.79
C ASP A 336 -21.06 13.63 -29.21
N CYS A 337 -21.66 14.68 -29.77
CA CYS A 337 -21.28 16.05 -29.48
C CYS A 337 -21.67 16.45 -28.05
N GLY A 338 -20.66 16.68 -27.20
CA GLY A 338 -20.86 16.98 -25.78
C GLY A 338 -21.30 15.79 -24.92
N GLY A 339 -21.46 14.60 -25.50
CA GLY A 339 -21.80 13.38 -24.78
C GLY A 339 -22.05 12.17 -25.68
N CYS A 340 -21.84 10.97 -25.14
CA CYS A 340 -22.04 9.72 -25.87
C CYS A 340 -23.47 9.59 -26.42
N GLY A 341 -23.59 9.33 -27.72
CA GLY A 341 -24.84 9.22 -28.47
C GLY A 341 -25.56 10.55 -28.70
N ALA A 342 -24.98 11.70 -28.31
CA ALA A 342 -25.54 13.02 -28.54
C ALA A 342 -25.28 13.47 -29.99
N VAL A 343 -25.97 12.87 -30.94
CA VAL A 343 -25.85 13.22 -32.36
C VAL A 343 -26.23 14.69 -32.56
N CYS A 344 -25.32 15.48 -33.14
CA CYS A 344 -25.54 16.88 -33.46
C CYS A 344 -26.42 17.00 -34.72
N ALA A 345 -27.72 17.12 -34.49
CA ALA A 345 -28.74 17.21 -35.54
C ALA A 345 -29.71 18.38 -35.26
N PRO A 346 -29.28 19.64 -35.46
CA PRO A 346 -30.16 20.80 -35.34
C PRO A 346 -31.32 20.74 -36.35
N ALA A 347 -32.47 21.34 -36.00
CA ALA A 347 -33.66 21.26 -36.82
C ALA A 347 -33.44 21.94 -38.19
N SER A 348 -33.75 21.23 -39.28
CA SER A 348 -33.63 21.72 -40.66
C SER A 348 -32.25 22.28 -41.04
N ALA A 349 -31.19 21.78 -40.41
CA ALA A 349 -29.81 22.22 -40.66
C ALA A 349 -28.81 21.06 -40.59
N GLU A 350 -27.63 21.26 -41.16
CA GLU A 350 -26.46 20.40 -40.97
C GLU A 350 -25.77 20.81 -39.66
N GLY A 351 -25.52 19.84 -38.78
CA GLY A 351 -24.92 20.07 -37.46
C GLY A 351 -23.40 20.00 -37.49
N LEU A 352 -22.75 20.87 -36.72
CA LEU A 352 -21.31 20.88 -36.48
C LEU A 352 -21.02 20.87 -34.98
N CYS A 353 -20.15 19.98 -34.54
CA CYS A 353 -19.70 19.94 -33.16
C CYS A 353 -18.47 20.82 -32.97
N VAL A 354 -18.57 21.84 -32.12
CA VAL A 354 -17.45 22.73 -31.79
C VAL A 354 -17.32 22.84 -30.28
N LEU A 355 -16.20 22.35 -29.74
CA LEU A 355 -15.91 22.37 -28.30
C LEU A 355 -17.03 21.70 -27.47
N GLY A 356 -17.65 20.65 -28.02
CA GLY A 356 -18.71 19.89 -27.36
C GLY A 356 -20.06 20.58 -27.34
N VAL A 357 -20.23 21.65 -28.12
CA VAL A 357 -21.50 22.33 -28.33
C VAL A 357 -21.95 22.07 -29.75
N CYS A 358 -23.17 21.56 -29.90
CA CYS A 358 -23.80 21.39 -31.20
C CYS A 358 -24.22 22.75 -31.75
N THR A 359 -23.74 23.07 -32.96
CA THR A 359 -23.99 24.32 -33.66
C THR A 359 -24.51 24.04 -35.07
N VAL A 360 -25.08 25.05 -35.72
CA VAL A 360 -25.47 24.99 -37.13
C VAL A 360 -24.27 25.31 -38.01
N ASP A 361 -23.90 24.39 -38.92
CA ASP A 361 -22.91 24.64 -39.98
C ASP A 361 -23.55 25.39 -41.15
N ALA A 362 -24.65 24.83 -41.65
CA ALA A 362 -25.42 25.38 -42.76
C ALA A 362 -26.89 24.97 -42.65
N CYS A 363 -27.79 25.88 -43.03
CA CYS A 363 -29.20 25.54 -43.19
C CYS A 363 -29.40 24.61 -44.39
N LEU A 364 -30.35 23.67 -44.25
CA LEU A 364 -30.83 22.93 -45.41
C LEU A 364 -31.45 23.91 -46.42
N SER A 365 -31.35 23.60 -47.70
CA SER A 365 -31.86 24.45 -48.78
C SER A 365 -33.32 24.85 -48.56
N GLY A 366 -33.59 26.15 -48.49
CA GLY A 366 -34.92 26.72 -48.27
C GLY A 366 -35.24 27.08 -46.82
N PHE A 367 -34.35 26.77 -45.86
CA PHE A 367 -34.50 27.18 -44.46
C PHE A 367 -33.50 28.28 -44.10
N GLY A 368 -33.86 29.11 -43.12
CA GLY A 368 -33.02 30.17 -42.56
C GLY A 368 -33.09 30.23 -41.04
N ASP A 369 -31.95 30.52 -40.41
CA ASP A 369 -31.83 30.95 -39.01
C ASP A 369 -32.13 32.45 -38.96
N CYS A 370 -33.38 32.80 -38.63
CA CYS A 370 -33.85 34.19 -38.66
C CYS A 370 -33.90 34.85 -37.28
N ASP A 371 -33.68 34.10 -36.20
CA ASP A 371 -33.51 34.65 -34.84
C ASP A 371 -32.03 34.78 -34.43
N GLY A 372 -31.12 34.18 -35.21
CA GLY A 372 -29.67 34.20 -35.01
C GLY A 372 -29.20 33.23 -33.93
N LEU A 373 -30.06 32.29 -33.51
CA LEU A 373 -29.77 31.32 -32.46
C LEU A 373 -29.48 29.95 -33.09
N ALA A 374 -28.20 29.72 -33.38
CA ALA A 374 -27.70 28.45 -33.93
C ALA A 374 -28.02 27.18 -33.08
N VAL A 375 -28.59 27.31 -31.87
CA VAL A 375 -28.92 26.19 -31.00
C VAL A 375 -30.29 25.55 -31.32
N ASN A 376 -31.22 26.30 -31.93
CA ASN A 376 -32.55 25.78 -32.32
C ASN A 376 -32.66 25.40 -33.80
N GLY A 377 -31.64 25.70 -34.61
CA GLY A 377 -31.54 25.25 -36.00
C GLY A 377 -31.85 26.35 -37.01
N CYS A 378 -32.47 25.97 -38.13
CA CYS A 378 -32.95 26.90 -39.14
C CYS A 378 -34.48 26.80 -39.18
N GLU A 379 -35.14 27.62 -38.38
CA GLU A 379 -36.53 27.45 -37.97
C GLU A 379 -37.51 27.91 -39.03
N VAL A 380 -37.07 28.79 -39.93
CA VAL A 380 -37.95 29.47 -40.86
C VAL A 380 -37.82 28.84 -42.24
N ASP A 381 -38.94 28.31 -42.75
CA ASP A 381 -39.05 27.92 -44.15
C ASP A 381 -39.20 29.16 -45.03
N LEU A 382 -38.08 29.57 -45.63
CA LEU A 382 -37.96 30.74 -46.52
C LEU A 382 -38.75 30.54 -47.83
N GLN A 383 -39.25 29.33 -48.11
CA GLN A 383 -40.02 29.08 -49.33
C GLN A 383 -41.49 29.51 -49.21
N ILE A 384 -42.00 29.59 -47.97
CA ILE A 384 -43.42 29.84 -47.70
C ILE A 384 -43.67 30.94 -46.66
N SER A 385 -42.67 31.36 -45.89
CA SER A 385 -42.83 32.42 -44.89
C SER A 385 -43.14 33.75 -45.56
N LEU A 386 -44.25 34.39 -45.17
CA LEU A 386 -44.60 35.73 -45.64
C LEU A 386 -43.72 36.81 -45.03
N THR A 387 -43.13 36.57 -43.86
CA THR A 387 -42.28 37.55 -43.15
C THR A 387 -40.81 37.44 -43.54
N ASP A 388 -40.39 36.32 -44.13
CA ASP A 388 -38.99 35.96 -44.40
C ASP A 388 -38.85 35.31 -45.79
N CYS A 389 -39.59 35.82 -46.78
CA CYS A 389 -39.69 35.19 -48.09
C CYS A 389 -38.36 35.31 -48.85
N GLY A 390 -37.70 34.18 -49.11
CA GLY A 390 -36.41 34.11 -49.81
C GLY A 390 -35.17 34.48 -48.98
N ALA A 391 -35.33 35.28 -47.92
CA ALA A 391 -34.29 35.56 -46.93
C ALA A 391 -34.91 36.08 -45.62
N CYS A 392 -34.21 35.89 -44.50
CA CYS A 392 -34.65 36.39 -43.20
C CYS A 392 -34.94 37.89 -43.22
N GLY A 393 -36.07 38.28 -42.63
CA GLY A 393 -36.56 39.67 -42.58
C GLY A 393 -37.10 40.22 -43.91
N SER A 394 -37.14 39.42 -44.98
CA SER A 394 -37.70 39.82 -46.28
C SER A 394 -39.22 39.70 -46.27
N LEU A 395 -39.89 40.70 -45.71
CA LEU A 395 -41.34 40.78 -45.67
C LEU A 395 -41.90 40.85 -47.10
N CYS A 396 -42.72 39.87 -47.46
CA CYS A 396 -43.48 39.86 -48.70
C CYS A 396 -44.81 40.59 -48.50
N ALA A 397 -44.82 41.88 -48.85
CA ALA A 397 -45.99 42.75 -48.72
C ALA A 397 -46.03 43.82 -49.84
N PRO A 398 -46.44 43.47 -51.07
CA PRO A 398 -46.69 44.44 -52.13
C PRO A 398 -47.81 45.41 -51.76
N ASP A 399 -47.69 46.68 -52.18
CA ASP A 399 -48.64 47.73 -51.82
C ASP A 399 -50.04 47.43 -52.40
N ASN A 400 -51.08 47.56 -51.57
CA ASN A 400 -52.48 47.35 -51.92
C ASN A 400 -52.78 45.99 -52.61
N ALA A 401 -52.00 44.95 -52.34
CA ALA A 401 -52.20 43.61 -52.90
C ALA A 401 -52.05 42.50 -51.85
N LEU A 402 -52.67 41.35 -52.13
CA LEU A 402 -52.49 40.13 -51.34
C LEU A 402 -51.17 39.46 -51.74
N ALA A 403 -50.32 39.21 -50.75
CA ALA A 403 -49.01 38.63 -50.92
C ALA A 403 -49.02 37.11 -50.74
N ARG A 404 -48.17 36.41 -51.49
CA ARG A 404 -47.84 34.99 -51.28
C ARG A 404 -46.32 34.81 -51.41
N CYS A 405 -45.76 33.97 -50.55
CA CYS A 405 -44.40 33.48 -50.75
C CYS A 405 -44.48 32.12 -51.45
N GLU A 406 -43.88 32.01 -52.63
CA GLU A 406 -43.85 30.75 -53.39
C GLU A 406 -42.43 30.47 -53.86
N SER A 407 -41.85 29.37 -53.39
CA SER A 407 -40.46 28.98 -53.69
C SER A 407 -39.43 30.06 -53.36
N GLY A 408 -39.69 30.85 -52.30
CA GLY A 408 -38.81 31.94 -51.86
C GLY A 408 -38.88 33.20 -52.70
N LEU A 409 -39.88 33.30 -53.59
CA LEU A 409 -40.18 34.51 -54.35
C LEU A 409 -41.47 35.12 -53.82
N CYS A 410 -41.42 36.43 -53.55
CA CYS A 410 -42.60 37.20 -53.21
C CYS A 410 -43.42 37.40 -54.48
N VAL A 411 -44.61 36.81 -54.52
CA VAL A 411 -45.54 36.91 -55.64
C VAL A 411 -46.83 37.60 -55.20
N MET A 412 -47.38 38.41 -56.10
CA MET A 412 -48.68 39.04 -55.94
C MET A 412 -49.78 38.05 -56.34
N ASP A 413 -50.75 37.81 -55.45
CA ASP A 413 -51.88 36.90 -55.73
C ASP A 413 -53.04 37.65 -56.41
N ALA A 414 -53.52 38.73 -55.77
CA ALA A 414 -54.57 39.59 -56.32
C ALA A 414 -54.52 40.99 -55.71
N CYS A 415 -54.97 42.00 -56.47
CA CYS A 415 -55.19 43.33 -55.93
C CYS A 415 -56.26 43.34 -54.84
N THR A 416 -56.07 44.20 -53.85
CA THR A 416 -57.16 44.53 -52.93
C THR A 416 -58.31 45.18 -53.71
N PRO A 417 -59.59 44.95 -53.30
CA PRO A 417 -60.73 45.52 -54.01
C PRO A 417 -60.62 47.05 -54.12
N GLY A 418 -60.79 47.59 -55.33
CA GLY A 418 -60.65 49.02 -55.62
C GLY A 418 -59.28 49.44 -56.14
N PHE A 419 -58.29 48.54 -56.17
CA PHE A 419 -56.97 48.80 -56.75
C PHE A 419 -56.69 47.93 -57.97
N GLY A 420 -55.86 48.43 -58.90
CA GLY A 420 -55.42 47.72 -60.10
C GLY A 420 -53.93 47.87 -60.36
N ASP A 421 -53.32 46.80 -60.87
CA ASP A 421 -51.97 46.79 -61.45
C ASP A 421 -52.08 47.29 -62.90
N CYS A 422 -51.74 48.56 -63.11
CA CYS A 422 -51.92 49.23 -64.40
C CYS A 422 -50.63 49.40 -65.21
N ASP A 423 -49.47 49.11 -64.62
CA ASP A 423 -48.19 49.06 -65.34
C ASP A 423 -47.76 47.61 -65.68
N GLY A 424 -48.45 46.61 -65.13
CA GLY A 424 -48.21 45.19 -65.33
C GLY A 424 -46.97 44.68 -64.59
N LEU A 425 -46.55 45.38 -63.53
CA LEU A 425 -45.38 45.04 -62.72
C LEU A 425 -45.81 44.58 -61.32
N PRO A 426 -45.93 43.26 -61.08
CA PRO A 426 -46.35 42.71 -59.79
C PRO A 426 -45.45 43.08 -58.59
N ALA A 427 -44.26 43.63 -58.85
CA ALA A 427 -43.24 43.91 -57.84
C ALA A 427 -43.52 45.19 -57.03
N ASN A 428 -44.26 46.15 -57.59
CA ASN A 428 -44.65 47.39 -56.93
C ASN A 428 -46.08 47.36 -56.37
N GLY A 429 -46.86 46.32 -56.69
CA GLY A 429 -48.19 46.09 -56.13
C GLY A 429 -49.32 46.49 -57.06
N CYS A 430 -50.41 47.01 -56.49
CA CYS A 430 -51.55 47.54 -57.24
C CYS A 430 -51.68 49.03 -56.98
N GLU A 431 -51.07 49.82 -57.86
CA GLU A 431 -50.74 51.22 -57.62
C GLU A 431 -51.87 52.17 -57.99
N ALA A 432 -52.79 51.73 -58.85
CA ALA A 432 -53.89 52.56 -59.31
C ALA A 432 -55.13 52.37 -58.44
N ASP A 433 -55.61 53.46 -57.83
CA ASP A 433 -56.94 53.51 -57.21
C ASP A 433 -58.02 53.59 -58.31
N LEU A 434 -58.76 52.51 -58.50
CA LEU A 434 -59.83 52.41 -59.51
C LEU A 434 -61.16 52.99 -59.02
N ALA A 435 -61.28 53.30 -57.74
CA ALA A 435 -62.50 53.81 -57.15
C ALA A 435 -62.61 55.33 -57.26
N THR A 436 -61.46 56.04 -57.17
CA THR A 436 -61.43 57.51 -57.11
C THR A 436 -60.54 58.19 -58.14
N SER A 437 -59.63 57.46 -58.81
CA SER A 437 -58.75 58.08 -59.80
C SER A 437 -59.51 58.53 -61.04
N LEU A 438 -59.29 59.78 -61.44
CA LEU A 438 -59.81 60.32 -62.70
C LEU A 438 -59.14 59.69 -63.94
N GLU A 439 -57.94 59.10 -63.79
CA GLU A 439 -57.19 58.50 -64.90
C GLU A 439 -57.45 56.99 -65.05
N HIS A 440 -57.94 56.33 -63.99
CA HIS A 440 -58.15 54.88 -63.91
C HIS A 440 -59.56 54.52 -63.38
N CYS A 441 -60.57 55.32 -63.73
CA CYS A 441 -61.90 55.19 -63.14
C CYS A 441 -62.61 53.91 -63.61
N GLY A 442 -62.83 52.97 -62.69
CA GLY A 442 -63.46 51.67 -62.99
C GLY A 442 -62.57 50.67 -63.73
N GLY A 443 -61.37 51.08 -64.13
CA GLY A 443 -60.42 50.22 -64.84
C GLY A 443 -59.13 50.95 -65.22
N CYS A 444 -58.07 50.18 -65.45
CA CYS A 444 -56.77 50.74 -65.80
C CYS A 444 -56.81 51.58 -67.08
N GLY A 445 -56.33 52.83 -67.00
CA GLY A 445 -56.24 53.74 -68.14
C GLY A 445 -57.60 54.15 -68.71
N VAL A 446 -58.67 54.05 -67.90
CA VAL A 446 -60.01 54.52 -68.24
C VAL A 446 -60.18 55.92 -67.66
N PRO A 447 -59.90 56.99 -68.42
CA PRO A 447 -60.10 58.34 -67.94
C PRO A 447 -61.60 58.63 -67.78
N CYS A 448 -61.96 59.26 -66.68
CA CYS A 448 -63.31 59.80 -66.50
C CYS A 448 -63.41 61.18 -67.17
N ALA A 449 -63.70 61.18 -68.46
CA ALA A 449 -63.79 62.37 -69.30
C ALA A 449 -65.08 62.33 -70.15
N PRO A 450 -66.24 62.67 -69.58
CA PRO A 450 -67.49 62.77 -70.33
C PRO A 450 -67.42 63.86 -71.41
N ASP A 451 -68.12 63.67 -72.53
CA ASP A 451 -68.02 64.55 -73.70
C ASP A 451 -68.52 65.96 -73.36
N HIS A 452 -67.67 66.97 -73.62
CA HIS A 452 -67.94 68.38 -73.33
C HIS A 452 -68.38 68.66 -71.88
N ALA A 453 -67.84 67.90 -70.92
CA ALA A 453 -68.16 68.04 -69.50
C ALA A 453 -66.98 67.70 -68.57
N THR A 454 -67.12 68.04 -67.28
CA THR A 454 -66.21 67.59 -66.22
C THR A 454 -66.76 66.31 -65.58
N GLY A 455 -65.92 65.27 -65.51
CA GLY A 455 -66.25 63.99 -64.88
C GLY A 455 -65.67 63.86 -63.48
N SER A 456 -66.34 63.09 -62.63
CA SER A 456 -65.84 62.66 -61.32
C SER A 456 -65.90 61.14 -61.21
N CYS A 457 -64.91 60.51 -60.57
CA CYS A 457 -64.89 59.08 -60.35
C CYS A 457 -65.43 58.74 -58.96
N VAL A 458 -66.55 58.02 -58.91
CA VAL A 458 -67.19 57.61 -57.65
C VAL A 458 -67.46 56.10 -57.70
N ASP A 459 -66.86 55.35 -56.77
CA ASP A 459 -66.95 53.89 -56.69
C ASP A 459 -66.63 53.18 -58.03
N GLY A 460 -65.69 53.75 -58.80
CA GLY A 460 -65.29 53.23 -60.11
C GLY A 460 -66.29 53.47 -61.24
N ALA A 461 -67.31 54.29 -61.02
CA ALA A 461 -68.18 54.80 -62.08
C ALA A 461 -67.81 56.25 -62.40
N CYS A 462 -67.63 56.54 -63.69
CA CYS A 462 -67.49 57.92 -64.14
C CYS A 462 -68.87 58.59 -64.13
N VAL A 463 -69.02 59.64 -63.34
CA VAL A 463 -70.26 60.42 -63.24
C VAL A 463 -70.05 61.82 -63.80
N LEU A 464 -71.07 62.32 -64.48
CA LEU A 464 -71.14 63.69 -65.00
C LEU A 464 -71.26 64.67 -63.82
N GLU A 465 -70.28 65.57 -63.63
CA GLU A 465 -70.33 66.58 -62.58
C GLU A 465 -70.94 67.88 -63.09
N SER A 466 -70.47 68.39 -64.22
CA SER A 466 -70.99 69.62 -64.83
C SER A 466 -70.72 69.71 -66.33
N CYS A 467 -71.62 70.34 -67.08
CA CYS A 467 -71.41 70.65 -68.50
C CYS A 467 -70.46 71.83 -68.69
N ASN A 468 -69.66 71.78 -69.75
CA ASN A 468 -68.92 72.95 -70.21
C ASN A 468 -69.89 74.04 -70.70
N ASP A 469 -69.50 75.31 -70.58
CA ASP A 469 -70.31 76.44 -71.04
C ASP A 469 -70.73 76.30 -72.51
N GLY A 470 -72.03 76.47 -72.79
CA GLY A 470 -72.58 76.36 -74.14
C GLY A 470 -72.99 74.95 -74.56
N PHE A 471 -72.80 73.96 -73.70
CA PHE A 471 -73.25 72.58 -73.89
C PHE A 471 -74.26 72.20 -72.80
N LEU A 472 -75.31 71.45 -73.15
CA LEU A 472 -76.28 70.89 -72.21
C LEU A 472 -76.48 69.40 -72.46
N ASP A 473 -76.73 68.66 -71.39
CA ASP A 473 -77.26 67.30 -71.42
C ASP A 473 -78.79 67.38 -71.59
N CYS A 474 -79.26 67.21 -72.82
CA CYS A 474 -80.68 67.35 -73.14
C CYS A 474 -81.43 66.00 -73.20
N ASP A 475 -80.73 64.86 -73.21
CA ASP A 475 -81.36 63.53 -73.20
C ASP A 475 -81.30 62.85 -71.82
N GLY A 476 -80.44 63.34 -70.92
CA GLY A 476 -80.33 62.91 -69.53
C GLY A 476 -79.70 61.52 -69.38
N ASP A 477 -78.96 61.04 -70.38
CA ASP A 477 -78.37 59.70 -70.36
C ASP A 477 -77.05 59.62 -69.57
N GLY A 478 -76.47 60.78 -69.21
CA GLY A 478 -75.29 60.91 -68.37
C GLY A 478 -73.97 60.55 -69.06
N THR A 479 -73.95 60.45 -70.40
CA THR A 479 -72.72 60.18 -71.17
C THR A 479 -71.90 61.43 -71.49
N GLY A 480 -72.46 62.61 -71.24
CA GLY A 480 -71.83 63.90 -71.52
C GLY A 480 -72.85 65.03 -71.64
N CYS A 481 -72.41 66.14 -72.23
CA CYS A 481 -73.26 67.27 -72.58
C CYS A 481 -73.13 67.50 -74.09
N GLU A 482 -73.80 66.65 -74.86
CA GLU A 482 -73.60 66.48 -76.29
C GLU A 482 -74.24 67.60 -77.11
N THR A 483 -75.15 68.36 -76.50
CA THR A 483 -75.96 69.34 -77.21
C THR A 483 -75.33 70.73 -77.15
N ASP A 484 -74.75 71.16 -78.28
CA ASP A 484 -74.27 72.54 -78.47
C ASP A 484 -75.46 73.49 -78.69
N ILE A 485 -75.87 74.16 -77.62
CA ILE A 485 -77.03 75.07 -77.63
C ILE A 485 -76.78 76.37 -78.41
N ALA A 486 -75.56 76.64 -78.86
CA ALA A 486 -75.24 77.83 -79.63
C ALA A 486 -75.60 77.69 -81.12
N VAL A 487 -75.63 76.44 -81.64
CA VAL A 487 -75.82 76.14 -83.06
C VAL A 487 -76.88 75.09 -83.34
N ASP A 488 -77.27 74.26 -82.35
CA ASP A 488 -78.32 73.28 -82.54
C ASP A 488 -79.68 73.97 -82.73
N GLN A 489 -80.27 73.77 -83.91
CA GLN A 489 -81.56 74.33 -84.27
C GLN A 489 -82.73 73.74 -83.47
N ALA A 490 -82.59 72.52 -82.94
CA ALA A 490 -83.59 71.87 -82.10
C ALA A 490 -83.51 72.31 -80.63
N ASN A 491 -82.34 72.75 -80.16
CA ASN A 491 -82.05 73.08 -78.76
C ASN A 491 -81.42 74.48 -78.62
N CYS A 492 -81.91 75.45 -79.39
CA CYS A 492 -81.26 76.74 -79.53
C CYS A 492 -81.42 77.61 -78.27
N GLY A 493 -80.32 77.86 -77.56
CA GLY A 493 -80.30 78.60 -76.30
C GLY A 493 -80.83 77.83 -75.09
N GLY A 494 -81.17 76.55 -75.25
CA GLY A 494 -81.67 75.66 -74.20
C GLY A 494 -82.29 74.37 -74.76
N CYS A 495 -82.37 73.32 -73.95
CA CYS A 495 -83.00 72.06 -74.37
C CYS A 495 -84.45 72.26 -74.79
N ASP A 496 -84.88 71.58 -75.85
CA ASP A 496 -86.22 71.68 -76.47
C ASP A 496 -86.60 73.07 -77.04
N HIS A 497 -85.66 74.00 -77.15
CA HIS A 497 -85.89 75.32 -77.75
C HIS A 497 -85.72 75.28 -79.28
N SER A 498 -86.61 74.56 -79.96
CA SER A 498 -86.53 74.44 -81.41
C SER A 498 -86.93 75.74 -82.11
N CYS A 499 -86.02 76.28 -82.92
CA CYS A 499 -86.29 77.45 -83.75
C CYS A 499 -87.34 77.18 -84.82
N ALA A 500 -87.43 75.93 -85.31
CA ALA A 500 -88.41 75.55 -86.33
C ALA A 500 -89.85 75.64 -85.81
N ALA A 501 -90.06 75.37 -84.51
CA ALA A 501 -91.37 75.45 -83.88
C ALA A 501 -91.95 76.88 -83.83
N HIS A 502 -91.08 77.90 -83.85
CA HIS A 502 -91.45 79.31 -83.74
C HIS A 502 -91.36 80.08 -85.07
N ALA A 503 -91.01 79.40 -86.17
CA ALA A 503 -90.90 80.01 -87.48
C ALA A 503 -92.29 80.35 -88.07
N GLY A 504 -92.56 81.62 -88.32
CA GLY A 504 -93.77 82.07 -89.01
C GLY A 504 -93.84 81.58 -90.46
N ALA A 505 -95.04 81.47 -91.03
CA ALA A 505 -95.28 80.86 -92.36
C ALA A 505 -94.50 81.48 -93.54
N ASN A 506 -93.91 82.67 -93.36
CA ASN A 506 -93.12 83.38 -94.39
C ASN A 506 -91.60 83.39 -94.09
N ALA A 507 -91.11 82.53 -93.19
CA ALA A 507 -89.67 82.32 -92.96
C ALA A 507 -89.07 81.39 -94.04
N ALA A 508 -88.09 81.89 -94.80
CA ALA A 508 -87.38 81.17 -95.86
C ALA A 508 -86.34 80.18 -95.33
N SER A 509 -85.68 80.51 -94.22
CA SER A 509 -84.79 79.63 -93.48
C SER A 509 -84.82 79.96 -92.00
N VAL A 510 -84.56 78.96 -91.18
CA VAL A 510 -84.51 79.03 -89.72
C VAL A 510 -83.13 78.51 -89.32
N ASN A 511 -82.39 79.23 -88.48
CA ASN A 511 -81.10 78.82 -87.95
C ASN A 511 -81.00 79.16 -86.46
N CYS A 512 -80.15 78.44 -85.73
CA CYS A 512 -79.66 78.87 -84.43
C CYS A 512 -78.32 79.56 -84.60
N SER A 513 -78.16 80.75 -84.02
CA SER A 513 -76.88 81.46 -84.00
C SER A 513 -76.67 82.10 -82.64
N LEU A 514 -75.60 81.72 -81.95
CA LEU A 514 -75.27 82.18 -80.60
C LEU A 514 -76.41 81.95 -79.59
N GLY A 515 -77.10 80.82 -79.72
CA GLY A 515 -78.20 80.45 -78.82
C GLY A 515 -79.48 81.26 -79.03
N VAL A 516 -79.59 81.99 -80.14
CA VAL A 516 -80.79 82.73 -80.52
C VAL A 516 -81.26 82.25 -81.89
N CYS A 517 -82.56 82.02 -82.01
CA CYS A 517 -83.18 81.68 -83.27
C CYS A 517 -83.18 82.87 -84.22
N VAL A 518 -82.55 82.70 -85.38
CA VAL A 518 -82.48 83.72 -86.44
C VAL A 518 -83.30 83.26 -87.64
N TYR A 519 -84.16 84.14 -88.11
CA TYR A 519 -85.05 83.89 -89.25
C TYR A 519 -84.63 84.75 -90.45
N GLN A 520 -84.73 84.20 -91.66
CA GLN A 520 -84.62 84.98 -92.90
C GLN A 520 -86.00 84.98 -93.57
N CYS A 521 -86.59 86.15 -93.80
CA CYS A 521 -87.92 86.26 -94.41
C CYS A 521 -87.89 86.05 -95.93
N GLN A 522 -89.00 85.57 -96.51
CA GLN A 522 -89.17 85.51 -97.96
C GLN A 522 -89.15 86.92 -98.60
N PRO A 523 -88.70 87.07 -99.87
CA PRO A 523 -88.65 88.37 -100.55
C PRO A 523 -90.01 89.10 -100.52
N GLY A 524 -90.00 90.37 -100.10
CA GLY A 524 -91.21 91.19 -99.93
C GLY A 524 -91.81 91.18 -98.52
N TRP A 525 -91.24 90.40 -97.59
CA TRP A 525 -91.62 90.36 -96.17
C TRP A 525 -90.46 90.83 -95.28
N ALA A 526 -90.77 91.42 -94.13
CA ALA A 526 -89.79 91.84 -93.13
C ALA A 526 -90.23 91.36 -91.74
N ASP A 527 -89.28 90.95 -90.90
CA ASP A 527 -89.52 90.65 -89.49
C ASP A 527 -89.71 91.96 -88.73
N LEU A 528 -90.87 92.12 -88.08
CA LEU A 528 -91.22 93.32 -87.32
C LEU A 528 -90.93 93.18 -85.83
N ASN A 529 -90.60 91.97 -85.36
CA ASN A 529 -90.44 91.67 -83.94
C ASN A 529 -88.97 91.53 -83.50
N GLY A 530 -88.04 91.68 -84.44
CA GLY A 530 -86.60 91.54 -84.18
C GLY A 530 -86.20 90.08 -84.24
#